data_AF-A0A821C8B7-F1
#
_entry.id   AF-A0A821C8B7-F1
#
_cell.length_a   1.000
_cell.length_b   1.000
_cell.length_c   1.000
_cell.angle_alpha   90.00
_cell.angle_beta   90.00
_cell.angle_gamma   90.00
#
_symmetry.space_group_name_H-M   'P 1'
#
loop_
_entity.id
_entity.type
_entity.pdbx_description
1 polymer ?
#
loop_
_entity_poly.entity_id
_entity_poly.type
_entity_poly.pdbx_seq_one_letter_code
_entity_poly.pdbx_strand_id
1 'polypeptide(L)'
;MEDKDLDYQPPFDASIGEEKIKEQLTALNSLLSACGSKRKVNVTTSYKDLSHRVKLRYVSLIKVIMRSATSLVASNDAGMLIYDSFSDINSEDSNILLDGNFRQIMSGVSEAYTGAESCESRREILSIVAPKISFNLMQLFIPGLTDYRFYAAHLHAHRYGVGSRVEAPTKMVKRFDDCQIAHFVDFIVSFHICTDLPFGEKVLKISSGIELFVPNTIRNMGATSIVDQYLLYCKEMCSDFESLGKSSLFTILETCKASTRKSLQGINYFAAEAVEAFDGIRKMIEDKDAVSSESKRLIDNLKRARFY
;
A
#
# COMPACT_ATOMS: atom_id res chain seq x y z
N MET A 1 -73.34 -20.47 30.26
CA MET A 1 -74.25 -21.17 29.33
C MET A 1 -74.08 -20.46 28.00
N GLU A 2 -72.97 -20.66 27.32
CA GLU A 2 -72.51 -21.84 26.56
C GLU A 2 -72.34 -21.30 25.14
N ASP A 3 -71.16 -20.72 24.92
CA ASP A 3 -70.65 -20.44 23.58
C ASP A 3 -70.59 -21.77 22.84
N LYS A 4 -71.34 -21.86 21.74
CA LYS A 4 -71.27 -23.01 20.84
C LYS A 4 -69.96 -22.91 20.07
N ASP A 5 -69.05 -23.80 20.39
CA ASP A 5 -67.88 -24.13 19.58
C ASP A 5 -68.32 -24.43 18.15
N LEU A 6 -68.02 -23.49 17.25
CA LEU A 6 -68.14 -23.69 15.82
C LEU A 6 -66.89 -24.45 15.39
N ASP A 7 -67.02 -25.77 15.21
CA ASP A 7 -66.00 -26.64 14.64
C ASP A 7 -65.49 -26.07 13.30
N TYR A 8 -64.36 -25.37 13.35
CA TYR A 8 -63.61 -24.98 12.17
C TYR A 8 -62.84 -26.20 11.68
N GLN A 9 -63.41 -26.93 10.71
CA GLN A 9 -62.66 -27.88 9.88
C GLN A 9 -61.90 -27.10 8.79
N PRO A 10 -60.55 -27.10 8.79
CA PRO A 10 -59.79 -26.45 7.74
C PRO A 10 -60.09 -27.09 6.38
N PRO A 11 -60.33 -26.31 5.31
CA PRO A 11 -60.75 -26.84 4.02
C PRO A 11 -59.53 -27.26 3.19
N PHE A 12 -58.70 -28.16 3.70
CA PHE A 12 -57.67 -28.86 2.91
C PHE A 12 -57.35 -30.20 3.58
N ASP A 13 -57.90 -31.28 3.01
CA ASP A 13 -57.65 -32.66 3.40
C ASP A 13 -56.16 -33.01 3.26
N ALA A 14 -55.37 -32.83 4.32
CA ALA A 14 -54.01 -33.38 4.43
C ALA A 14 -54.00 -34.93 4.39
N SER A 15 -55.16 -35.54 4.66
CA SER A 15 -55.41 -36.98 4.62
C SER A 15 -55.19 -37.59 3.22
N ILE A 16 -55.65 -36.91 2.16
CA ILE A 16 -55.57 -37.39 0.76
C ILE A 16 -54.12 -37.44 0.25
N GLY A 17 -53.28 -36.48 0.69
CA GLY A 17 -51.86 -36.45 0.33
C GLY A 17 -51.06 -37.55 1.00
N GLU A 18 -51.30 -37.81 2.29
CA GLU A 18 -50.61 -38.87 3.03
C GLU A 18 -50.99 -40.28 2.57
N GLU A 19 -52.25 -40.49 2.19
CA GLU A 19 -52.74 -41.78 1.69
C GLU A 19 -52.12 -42.14 0.33
N LYS A 20 -52.02 -41.16 -0.57
CA LYS A 20 -51.35 -41.31 -1.88
C LYS A 20 -49.84 -41.56 -1.75
N ILE A 21 -49.18 -40.91 -0.80
CA ILE A 21 -47.76 -41.15 -0.51
C ILE A 21 -47.54 -42.58 0.03
N LYS A 22 -48.44 -43.08 0.89
CA LYS A 22 -48.38 -44.46 1.39
C LYS A 22 -48.55 -45.46 0.26
N GLU A 23 -49.48 -45.23 -0.66
CA GLU A 23 -49.68 -46.08 -1.84
C GLU A 23 -48.41 -46.12 -2.73
N GLN A 24 -47.82 -44.97 -3.05
CA GLN A 24 -46.57 -44.88 -3.82
C GLN A 24 -45.40 -45.62 -3.16
N LEU A 25 -45.31 -45.60 -1.83
CA LEU A 25 -44.29 -46.35 -1.10
C LEU A 25 -44.53 -47.86 -1.12
N THR A 26 -45.78 -48.31 -1.10
CA THR A 26 -46.09 -49.74 -1.26
C THR A 26 -45.66 -50.23 -2.63
N ALA A 27 -45.91 -49.46 -3.69
CA ALA A 27 -45.45 -49.76 -5.04
C ALA A 27 -43.92 -49.76 -5.16
N LEU A 28 -43.24 -48.78 -4.56
CA LEU A 28 -41.77 -48.72 -4.52
C LEU A 28 -41.16 -49.92 -3.77
N ASN A 29 -41.73 -50.28 -2.62
CA ASN A 29 -41.28 -51.43 -1.83
C ASN A 29 -41.53 -52.76 -2.57
N SER A 30 -42.62 -52.86 -3.34
CA SER A 30 -42.87 -53.99 -4.24
C SER A 30 -41.76 -54.11 -5.30
N LEU A 31 -41.40 -53.00 -5.97
CA LEU A 31 -40.32 -52.96 -6.96
C LEU A 31 -38.97 -53.37 -6.35
N LEU A 32 -38.63 -52.85 -5.17
CA LEU A 32 -37.40 -53.21 -4.47
C LEU A 32 -37.35 -54.71 -4.11
N SER A 33 -38.49 -55.29 -3.74
CA SER A 33 -38.59 -56.72 -3.45
C SER A 33 -38.41 -57.58 -4.71
N ALA A 34 -38.95 -57.14 -5.85
CA ALA A 34 -38.77 -57.81 -7.15
C ALA A 34 -37.31 -57.74 -7.65
N CYS A 35 -36.60 -56.64 -7.36
CA CYS A 35 -35.17 -56.48 -7.65
C CYS A 35 -34.24 -57.17 -6.61
N GLY A 36 -34.77 -57.99 -5.69
CA GLY A 36 -33.98 -58.77 -4.73
C GLY A 36 -33.42 -57.99 -3.53
N SER A 37 -33.89 -56.76 -3.29
CA SER A 37 -33.43 -55.92 -2.17
C SER A 37 -34.23 -56.18 -0.89
N LYS A 38 -33.54 -56.45 0.24
CA LYS A 38 -34.17 -56.68 1.57
C LYS A 38 -34.54 -55.39 2.33
N ARG A 39 -34.37 -54.21 1.73
CA ARG A 39 -34.53 -52.90 2.39
C ARG A 39 -35.92 -52.34 2.13
N LYS A 40 -36.60 -51.87 3.18
CA LYS A 40 -37.90 -51.20 3.11
C LYS A 40 -37.74 -49.69 3.29
N VAL A 41 -38.47 -48.93 2.48
CA VAL A 41 -38.56 -47.46 2.54
C VAL A 41 -39.80 -47.08 3.34
N ASN A 42 -39.61 -46.26 4.37
CA ASN A 42 -40.70 -45.67 5.16
C ASN A 42 -40.62 -44.14 5.03
N VAL A 43 -41.78 -43.45 5.13
CA VAL A 43 -41.79 -42.00 5.31
C VAL A 43 -41.18 -41.69 6.66
N THR A 44 -40.21 -40.77 6.69
CA THR A 44 -39.81 -40.13 7.94
C THR A 44 -39.64 -38.64 7.69
N THR A 45 -39.73 -37.90 8.78
CA THR A 45 -39.53 -36.45 8.95
C THR A 45 -38.50 -35.81 8.02
N SER A 46 -38.67 -34.51 7.79
CA SER A 46 -37.74 -33.60 7.08
C SER A 46 -36.27 -34.04 7.14
N TYR A 47 -35.65 -34.21 5.97
CA TYR A 47 -34.25 -34.66 5.83
C TYR A 47 -33.24 -33.72 6.51
N LYS A 48 -33.56 -32.43 6.63
CA LYS A 48 -32.66 -31.40 7.18
C LYS A 48 -32.39 -31.65 8.67
N ASP A 49 -33.40 -32.11 9.40
CA ASP A 49 -33.41 -32.21 10.87
C ASP A 49 -32.94 -33.59 11.38
N LEU A 50 -32.50 -34.47 10.48
CA LEU A 50 -32.06 -35.83 10.83
C LEU A 50 -30.63 -35.87 11.40
N SER A 51 -30.42 -36.78 12.37
CA SER A 51 -29.09 -37.14 12.88
C SER A 51 -28.18 -37.69 11.77
N HIS A 52 -26.87 -37.44 11.89
CA HIS A 52 -25.85 -37.87 10.93
C HIS A 52 -25.92 -39.38 10.61
N ARG A 53 -26.12 -40.23 11.62
CA ARG A 53 -26.27 -41.69 11.43
C ARG A 53 -27.50 -42.04 10.57
N VAL A 54 -28.59 -41.30 10.72
CA VAL A 54 -29.81 -41.49 9.94
C VAL A 54 -29.62 -40.99 8.51
N LYS A 55 -28.97 -39.83 8.31
CA LYS A 55 -28.62 -39.31 6.97
C LYS A 55 -27.80 -40.31 6.15
N LEU A 56 -26.79 -40.94 6.74
CA LEU A 56 -25.99 -41.99 6.08
C LEU A 56 -26.84 -43.21 5.69
N ARG A 57 -27.77 -43.62 6.56
CA ARG A 57 -28.71 -44.70 6.26
C ARG A 57 -29.58 -44.35 5.04
N TYR A 58 -30.12 -43.13 5.00
CA TYR A 58 -30.90 -42.62 3.86
C TYR A 58 -30.10 -42.59 2.56
N VAL A 59 -28.86 -42.10 2.59
CA VAL A 59 -27.97 -42.11 1.42
C VAL A 59 -27.74 -43.54 0.92
N SER A 60 -27.52 -44.48 1.83
CA SER A 60 -27.34 -45.89 1.46
C SER A 60 -28.63 -46.51 0.88
N LEU A 61 -29.81 -46.05 1.32
CA LEU A 61 -31.10 -46.51 0.83
C LEU A 61 -31.37 -45.98 -0.58
N ILE A 62 -31.17 -44.67 -0.79
CA ILE A 62 -31.32 -44.03 -2.11
C ILE A 62 -30.36 -44.63 -3.13
N LYS A 63 -29.11 -44.96 -2.74
CA LYS A 63 -28.17 -45.66 -3.63
C LYS A 63 -28.70 -47.01 -4.12
N VAL A 64 -29.40 -47.76 -3.28
CA VAL A 64 -29.99 -49.04 -3.66
C VAL A 64 -31.18 -48.81 -4.59
N ILE A 65 -32.05 -47.85 -4.28
CA ILE A 65 -33.21 -47.50 -5.11
C ILE A 65 -32.77 -47.07 -6.52
N MET A 66 -31.80 -46.16 -6.61
CA MET A 66 -31.30 -45.66 -7.88
C MET A 66 -30.69 -46.79 -8.72
N ARG A 67 -29.84 -47.63 -8.12
CA ARG A 67 -29.27 -48.78 -8.82
C ARG A 67 -30.33 -49.78 -9.29
N SER A 68 -31.35 -50.07 -8.47
CA SER A 68 -32.44 -50.95 -8.89
C SER A 68 -33.23 -50.35 -10.04
N ALA A 69 -33.57 -49.06 -9.97
CA ALA A 69 -34.33 -48.38 -11.02
C ALA A 69 -33.52 -48.27 -12.33
N THR A 70 -32.25 -47.90 -12.27
CA THR A 70 -31.42 -47.78 -13.48
C THR A 70 -31.03 -49.14 -14.05
N SER A 71 -30.92 -50.19 -13.23
CA SER A 71 -30.72 -51.56 -13.75
C SER A 71 -31.89 -52.08 -14.58
N LEU A 72 -33.10 -51.53 -14.41
CA LEU A 72 -34.26 -51.85 -15.24
C LEU A 72 -34.21 -51.15 -16.61
N VAL A 73 -33.57 -49.97 -16.67
CA VAL A 73 -33.47 -49.15 -17.88
C VAL A 73 -32.24 -49.55 -18.70
N ALA A 74 -31.10 -49.78 -18.05
CA ALA A 74 -29.87 -50.27 -18.68
C ALA A 74 -29.15 -51.26 -17.76
N SER A 75 -29.27 -52.54 -18.10
CA SER A 75 -28.80 -53.64 -17.26
C SER A 75 -27.27 -53.71 -17.11
N ASN A 76 -26.51 -53.15 -18.06
CA ASN A 76 -25.04 -53.26 -18.07
C ASN A 76 -24.33 -51.97 -17.60
N ASP A 77 -24.91 -50.80 -17.89
CA ASP A 77 -24.25 -49.49 -17.67
C ASP A 77 -24.99 -48.62 -16.62
N ALA A 78 -25.73 -49.25 -15.72
CA ALA A 78 -26.50 -48.60 -14.66
C ALA A 78 -25.69 -47.58 -13.83
N GLY A 79 -24.37 -47.80 -13.66
CA GLY A 79 -23.48 -46.89 -12.96
C GLY A 79 -23.15 -45.63 -13.76
N MET A 80 -22.91 -45.75 -15.07
CA MET A 80 -22.60 -44.61 -15.95
C MET A 80 -23.83 -43.73 -16.14
N LEU A 81 -25.02 -44.32 -16.36
CA LEU A 81 -26.25 -43.53 -16.46
C LEU A 81 -26.55 -42.72 -15.20
N ILE A 82 -26.28 -43.28 -14.01
CA ILE A 82 -26.43 -42.54 -12.77
C ILE A 82 -25.48 -41.34 -12.75
N TYR A 83 -24.22 -41.54 -13.14
CA TYR A 83 -23.21 -40.49 -13.16
C TYR A 83 -23.53 -39.38 -14.18
N ASP A 84 -23.91 -39.73 -15.39
CA ASP A 84 -24.27 -38.78 -16.44
C ASP A 84 -25.54 -38.01 -16.05
N SER A 85 -26.57 -38.69 -15.51
CA SER A 85 -27.78 -38.01 -15.03
C SER A 85 -27.50 -37.02 -13.90
N PHE A 86 -26.61 -37.34 -12.96
CA PHE A 86 -26.22 -36.39 -11.91
C PHE A 86 -25.36 -35.25 -12.45
N SER A 87 -24.55 -35.51 -13.47
CA SER A 87 -23.75 -34.48 -14.14
C SER A 87 -24.66 -33.51 -14.92
N ASP A 88 -25.74 -34.01 -15.53
CA ASP A 88 -26.74 -33.20 -16.22
C ASP A 88 -27.60 -32.38 -15.26
N ILE A 89 -28.05 -32.96 -14.14
CA ILE A 89 -28.80 -32.19 -13.13
C ILE A 89 -27.93 -31.07 -12.53
N ASN A 90 -26.65 -31.34 -12.31
CA ASN A 90 -25.70 -30.31 -11.86
C ASN A 90 -25.33 -29.32 -12.99
N SER A 91 -25.50 -29.70 -14.26
CA SER A 91 -25.24 -28.82 -15.40
C SER A 91 -26.44 -27.91 -15.73
N GLU A 92 -27.67 -28.29 -15.39
CA GLU A 92 -28.84 -27.40 -15.51
C GLU A 92 -28.75 -26.19 -14.55
N ASP A 93 -28.16 -26.35 -13.36
CA ASP A 93 -27.82 -25.21 -12.49
C ASP A 93 -26.77 -24.27 -13.14
N SER A 94 -25.97 -24.77 -14.08
CA SER A 94 -24.99 -23.96 -14.82
C SER A 94 -25.53 -23.29 -16.09
N ASN A 95 -26.69 -23.72 -16.61
CA ASN A 95 -27.26 -23.18 -17.85
C ASN A 95 -28.35 -22.10 -17.63
N ILE A 96 -28.97 -22.02 -16.44
CA ILE A 96 -30.05 -21.05 -16.17
C ILE A 96 -29.53 -19.63 -15.85
N LEU A 97 -28.23 -19.42 -15.57
CA LEU A 97 -27.73 -18.16 -14.97
C LEU A 97 -26.80 -17.28 -15.83
N LEU A 98 -26.63 -17.53 -17.12
CA LEU A 98 -25.89 -16.61 -18.01
C LEU A 98 -26.85 -15.72 -18.81
N ASP A 99 -27.64 -14.91 -18.09
CA ASP A 99 -28.45 -13.84 -18.66
C ASP A 99 -27.59 -12.98 -19.63
N GLY A 100 -28.18 -12.50 -20.72
CA GLY A 100 -27.46 -11.69 -21.71
C GLY A 100 -26.81 -10.45 -21.07
N ASN A 101 -27.50 -9.86 -20.09
CA ASN A 101 -26.97 -8.75 -19.29
C ASN A 101 -25.77 -9.16 -18.44
N PHE A 102 -25.81 -10.36 -17.85
CA PHE A 102 -24.70 -10.87 -17.04
C PHE A 102 -23.45 -11.11 -17.89
N ARG A 103 -23.61 -11.66 -19.11
CA ARG A 103 -22.49 -11.79 -20.06
C ARG A 103 -21.89 -10.44 -20.43
N GLN A 104 -22.71 -9.41 -20.64
CA GLN A 104 -22.22 -8.06 -20.92
C GLN A 104 -21.45 -7.46 -19.73
N ILE A 105 -21.97 -7.59 -18.51
CA ILE A 105 -21.29 -7.13 -17.30
C ILE A 105 -19.93 -7.86 -17.13
N MET A 106 -19.92 -9.18 -17.30
CA MET A 106 -18.70 -9.98 -17.18
C MET A 106 -17.69 -9.69 -18.30
N SER A 107 -18.16 -9.40 -19.52
CA SER A 107 -17.29 -8.92 -20.62
C SER A 107 -16.61 -7.62 -20.22
N GLY A 108 -17.37 -6.63 -19.74
CA GLY A 108 -16.81 -5.35 -19.28
C GLY A 108 -15.81 -5.49 -18.15
N VAL A 109 -16.05 -6.41 -17.20
CA VAL A 109 -15.10 -6.73 -16.11
C VAL A 109 -13.83 -7.40 -16.65
N SER A 110 -13.95 -8.30 -17.63
CA SER A 110 -12.80 -8.95 -18.27
C SER A 110 -11.95 -7.95 -19.06
N GLU A 111 -12.58 -7.00 -19.75
CA GLU A 111 -11.93 -5.91 -20.47
C GLU A 111 -11.21 -4.98 -19.49
N ALA A 112 -11.85 -4.57 -18.40
CA ALA A 112 -11.23 -3.76 -17.37
C ALA A 112 -10.02 -4.48 -16.71
N TYR A 113 -10.13 -5.79 -16.47
CA TYR A 113 -9.04 -6.58 -15.89
C TYR A 113 -7.83 -6.72 -16.83
N THR A 114 -8.07 -6.91 -18.13
CA THR A 114 -7.00 -7.00 -19.13
C THR A 114 -6.34 -5.64 -19.38
N GLY A 115 -7.13 -4.55 -19.36
CA GLY A 115 -6.64 -3.18 -19.50
C GLY A 115 -5.89 -2.61 -18.28
N ALA A 116 -6.02 -3.22 -17.10
CA ALA A 116 -5.34 -2.73 -15.90
C ALA A 116 -3.83 -3.03 -15.92
N GLU A 117 -3.00 -2.01 -15.71
CA GLU A 117 -1.53 -2.12 -15.69
C GLU A 117 -1.00 -2.75 -14.39
N SER A 118 -1.66 -2.44 -13.27
CA SER A 118 -1.26 -2.83 -11.92
C SER A 118 -1.96 -4.09 -11.43
N CYS A 119 -1.23 -4.96 -10.72
CA CYS A 119 -1.81 -6.11 -10.00
C CYS A 119 -2.81 -5.68 -8.91
N GLU A 120 -2.63 -4.49 -8.32
CA GLU A 120 -3.54 -3.95 -7.30
C GLU A 120 -4.85 -3.52 -7.95
N SER A 121 -4.79 -2.78 -9.06
CA SER A 121 -5.98 -2.39 -9.83
C SER A 121 -6.74 -3.61 -10.36
N ARG A 122 -6.03 -4.64 -10.81
CA ARG A 122 -6.64 -5.94 -11.18
C ARG A 122 -7.36 -6.59 -10.00
N ARG A 123 -6.79 -6.54 -8.79
CA ARG A 123 -7.41 -7.07 -7.57
C ARG A 123 -8.64 -6.25 -7.17
N GLU A 124 -8.59 -4.94 -7.30
CA GLU A 124 -9.72 -4.03 -7.07
C GLU A 124 -10.89 -4.35 -8.00
N ILE A 125 -10.63 -4.47 -9.31
CA ILE A 125 -11.63 -4.82 -10.33
C ILE A 125 -12.25 -6.19 -10.05
N LEU A 126 -11.42 -7.21 -9.79
CA LEU A 126 -11.91 -8.54 -9.46
C LEU A 126 -12.73 -8.57 -8.17
N SER A 127 -12.41 -7.71 -7.19
CA SER A 127 -13.12 -7.66 -5.91
C SER A 127 -14.58 -7.23 -6.05
N ILE A 128 -14.94 -6.59 -7.17
CA ILE A 128 -16.32 -6.23 -7.52
C ILE A 128 -17.20 -7.48 -7.65
N VAL A 129 -16.62 -8.51 -8.25
CA VAL A 129 -17.37 -9.64 -8.78
C VAL A 129 -17.09 -10.93 -7.99
N ALA A 130 -15.87 -11.11 -7.49
CA ALA A 130 -15.46 -12.34 -6.80
C ALA A 130 -16.42 -12.74 -5.67
N PRO A 131 -16.88 -11.84 -4.77
CA PRO A 131 -17.85 -12.18 -3.72
C PRO A 131 -19.20 -12.72 -4.20
N LYS A 132 -19.54 -12.56 -5.48
CA LYS A 132 -20.87 -12.84 -6.04
C LYS A 132 -20.90 -14.06 -6.95
N ILE A 133 -19.74 -14.58 -7.39
CA ILE A 133 -19.69 -15.69 -8.33
C ILE A 133 -18.60 -16.70 -7.98
N SER A 134 -18.77 -17.94 -8.43
CA SER A 134 -17.79 -19.00 -8.24
C SER A 134 -16.55 -18.80 -9.11
N PHE A 135 -15.42 -19.36 -8.66
CA PHE A 135 -14.16 -19.34 -9.40
C PHE A 135 -14.30 -19.94 -10.81
N ASN A 136 -14.94 -21.11 -10.92
CA ASN A 136 -15.13 -21.80 -12.19
C ASN A 136 -15.85 -20.93 -13.22
N LEU A 137 -16.88 -20.20 -12.80
CA LEU A 137 -17.60 -19.29 -13.69
C LEU A 137 -16.74 -18.10 -14.07
N MET A 138 -16.02 -17.50 -13.12
CA MET A 138 -15.13 -16.37 -13.40
C MET A 138 -14.00 -16.74 -14.38
N GLN A 139 -13.49 -17.98 -14.30
CA GLN A 139 -12.46 -18.50 -15.19
C GLN A 139 -12.93 -18.63 -16.64
N LEU A 140 -14.23 -18.79 -16.90
CA LEU A 140 -14.78 -18.80 -18.26
C LEU A 140 -14.60 -17.46 -18.97
N PHE A 141 -14.66 -16.35 -18.23
CA PHE A 141 -14.53 -15.00 -18.78
C PHE A 141 -13.08 -14.50 -18.78
N ILE A 142 -12.26 -14.95 -17.84
CA ILE A 142 -10.84 -14.58 -17.73
C ILE A 142 -10.00 -15.86 -17.76
N PRO A 143 -9.65 -16.35 -18.97
CA PRO A 143 -8.82 -17.54 -19.09
C PRO A 143 -7.43 -17.26 -18.48
N GLY A 144 -6.98 -18.14 -17.58
CA GLY A 144 -5.71 -18.01 -16.88
C GLY A 144 -5.78 -17.28 -15.53
N LEU A 145 -6.98 -16.96 -15.03
CA LEU A 145 -7.14 -16.51 -13.64
C LEU A 145 -6.74 -17.64 -12.67
N THR A 146 -5.89 -17.33 -11.69
CA THR A 146 -5.48 -18.28 -10.65
C THR A 146 -6.39 -18.18 -9.42
N ASP A 147 -6.56 -19.30 -8.72
CA ASP A 147 -7.28 -19.34 -7.43
C ASP A 147 -6.78 -18.27 -6.46
N TYR A 148 -5.46 -18.10 -6.38
CA TYR A 148 -4.85 -17.08 -5.53
C TYR A 148 -5.38 -15.67 -5.82
N ARG A 149 -5.50 -15.27 -7.09
CA ARG A 149 -6.00 -13.94 -7.46
C ARG A 149 -7.47 -13.79 -7.11
N PHE A 150 -8.25 -14.84 -7.32
CA PHE A 150 -9.67 -14.89 -6.96
C PHE A 150 -9.87 -14.74 -5.44
N TYR A 151 -9.18 -15.54 -4.63
CA TYR A 151 -9.26 -15.46 -3.18
C TYR A 151 -8.67 -14.15 -2.62
N ALA A 152 -7.61 -13.62 -3.22
CA ALA A 152 -7.06 -12.32 -2.84
C ALA A 152 -8.06 -11.19 -3.10
N ALA A 153 -8.82 -11.25 -4.19
CA ALA A 153 -9.89 -10.29 -4.49
C ALA A 153 -11.09 -10.43 -3.53
N HIS A 154 -11.46 -11.66 -3.16
CA HIS A 154 -12.43 -11.92 -2.09
C HIS A 154 -12.01 -11.32 -0.76
N LEU A 155 -10.77 -11.57 -0.35
CA LEU A 155 -10.22 -11.05 0.90
C LEU A 155 -10.17 -9.53 0.89
N HIS A 156 -9.84 -8.94 -0.26
CA HIS A 156 -9.84 -7.50 -0.45
C HIS A 156 -11.25 -6.91 -0.27
N ALA A 157 -12.27 -7.49 -0.92
CA ALA A 157 -13.66 -7.07 -0.76
C ALA A 157 -14.12 -7.13 0.69
N HIS A 158 -13.73 -8.18 1.42
CA HIS A 158 -14.07 -8.35 2.83
C HIS A 158 -13.37 -7.33 3.75
N ARG A 159 -12.09 -7.00 3.48
CA ARG A 159 -11.28 -6.14 4.36
C ARG A 159 -11.46 -4.65 4.11
N TYR A 160 -11.52 -4.25 2.85
CA TYR A 160 -11.48 -2.84 2.44
C TYR A 160 -12.77 -2.37 1.79
N GLY A 161 -13.64 -3.30 1.39
CA GLY A 161 -14.82 -3.00 0.59
C GLY A 161 -14.65 -3.38 -0.88
N VAL A 162 -15.78 -3.48 -1.55
CA VAL A 162 -15.90 -3.90 -2.95
C VAL A 162 -15.38 -2.77 -3.86
N GLY A 163 -14.36 -3.05 -4.67
CA GLY A 163 -13.79 -2.08 -5.62
C GLY A 163 -13.05 -0.89 -4.99
N SER A 164 -12.78 -0.94 -3.69
CA SER A 164 -12.16 0.17 -2.96
C SER A 164 -10.68 0.30 -3.32
N ARG A 165 -10.23 1.52 -3.68
CA ARG A 165 -8.82 1.75 -3.95
C ARG A 165 -8.04 1.75 -2.65
N VAL A 166 -7.09 0.83 -2.51
CA VAL A 166 -6.16 0.84 -1.38
C VAL A 166 -4.97 1.67 -1.80
N GLU A 167 -4.92 2.92 -1.33
CA GLU A 167 -3.70 3.72 -1.46
C GLU A 167 -2.58 2.99 -0.74
N ALA A 168 -1.59 2.50 -1.50
CA ALA A 168 -0.42 1.91 -0.90
C ALA A 168 0.19 2.97 0.03
N PRO A 169 0.38 2.68 1.33
CA PRO A 169 1.02 3.63 2.21
C PRO A 169 2.37 3.94 1.59
N THR A 170 2.64 5.22 1.31
CA THR A 170 3.93 5.67 0.84
C THR A 170 4.94 5.25 1.90
N LYS A 171 5.60 4.10 1.70
CA LYS A 171 6.64 3.64 2.59
C LYS A 171 7.79 4.62 2.42
N MET A 172 7.77 5.69 3.21
CA MET A 172 8.95 6.52 3.43
C MET A 172 9.95 5.64 4.15
N VAL A 173 10.78 4.94 3.37
CA VAL A 173 11.94 4.25 3.91
C VAL A 173 12.86 5.35 4.45
N LYS A 174 12.92 5.48 5.77
CA LYS A 174 13.87 6.36 6.43
C LYS A 174 15.27 5.77 6.21
N ARG A 175 15.95 6.28 5.19
CA ARG A 175 17.30 5.80 4.78
C ARG A 175 18.42 6.29 5.69
N PHE A 176 18.11 7.16 6.66
CA PHE A 176 19.09 7.87 7.46
C PHE A 176 18.78 7.68 8.93
N ASP A 177 19.84 7.50 9.71
CA ASP A 177 19.74 7.54 11.17
C ASP A 177 19.58 8.99 11.63
N ASP A 178 18.76 9.20 12.67
CA ASP A 178 18.50 10.54 13.19
C ASP A 178 19.74 11.15 13.83
N CYS A 179 20.55 10.33 14.49
CA CYS A 179 21.79 10.79 15.13
C CYS A 179 22.78 11.32 14.07
N GLN A 180 22.82 10.67 12.90
CA GLN A 180 23.67 11.10 11.80
C GLN A 180 23.30 12.48 11.25
N ILE A 181 22.00 12.74 11.12
CA ILE A 181 21.49 14.04 10.67
C ILE A 181 21.73 15.10 11.73
N ALA A 182 21.38 14.81 12.99
CA ALA A 182 21.54 15.73 14.12
C ALA A 182 23.00 16.19 14.24
N HIS A 183 23.95 15.27 14.22
CA HIS A 183 25.38 15.59 14.31
C HIS A 183 25.84 16.53 13.20
N PHE A 184 25.39 16.34 11.96
CA PHE A 184 25.74 17.23 10.86
C PHE A 184 25.05 18.59 10.96
N VAL A 185 23.79 18.64 11.41
CA VAL A 185 23.07 19.90 11.64
C VAL A 185 23.76 20.71 12.74
N ASP A 186 24.15 20.08 13.84
CA ASP A 186 24.89 20.72 14.93
C ASP A 186 26.23 21.29 14.43
N PHE A 187 26.94 20.53 13.60
CA PHE A 187 28.17 21.00 12.96
C PHE A 187 27.93 22.24 12.10
N ILE A 188 26.88 22.26 11.27
CA ILE A 188 26.58 23.41 10.41
C ILE A 188 26.15 24.63 11.23
N VAL A 189 25.39 24.45 12.31
CA VAL A 189 24.91 25.55 13.17
C VAL A 189 26.02 26.10 14.06
N SER A 190 27.11 25.34 14.27
CA SER A 190 28.25 25.78 15.06
C SER A 190 28.80 27.14 14.60
N PHE A 191 29.26 27.95 15.57
CA PHE A 191 29.76 29.31 15.34
C PHE A 191 30.95 29.37 14.37
N HIS A 192 31.69 28.27 14.23
CA HIS A 192 32.80 28.17 13.28
C HIS A 192 32.32 28.20 11.83
N ILE A 193 31.15 27.63 11.56
CA ILE A 193 30.60 27.49 10.21
C ILE A 193 29.57 28.57 9.91
N CYS A 194 28.72 28.92 10.89
CA CYS A 194 27.64 29.87 10.76
C CYS A 194 27.81 31.07 11.69
N THR A 195 27.52 32.26 11.16
CA THR A 195 27.44 33.51 11.93
C THR A 195 26.05 34.09 11.76
N ASP A 196 25.43 34.50 12.86
CA ASP A 196 24.13 35.16 12.82
C ASP A 196 24.25 36.60 12.32
N LEU A 197 23.30 37.02 11.50
CA LEU A 197 23.24 38.38 10.99
C LEU A 197 22.51 39.27 11.99
N PRO A 198 23.07 40.43 12.36
CA PRO A 198 22.41 41.34 13.30
C PRO A 198 21.17 42.02 12.69
N PHE A 199 20.94 41.89 11.38
CA PHE A 199 19.80 42.46 10.67
C PHE A 199 19.15 41.43 9.74
N GLY A 200 17.81 41.42 9.74
CA GLY A 200 16.98 40.54 8.92
C GLY A 200 16.53 39.28 9.65
N GLU A 201 15.22 39.09 9.69
CA GLU A 201 14.55 37.96 10.34
C GLU A 201 13.75 37.16 9.32
N LYS A 202 13.57 35.86 9.58
CA LYS A 202 12.67 34.96 8.87
C LYS A 202 11.56 34.53 9.80
N VAL A 203 10.33 34.58 9.30
CA VAL A 203 9.16 34.07 10.00
C VAL A 203 8.97 32.60 9.65
N LEU A 204 9.09 31.73 10.64
CA LEU A 204 8.78 30.31 10.53
C LEU A 204 7.36 30.07 11.05
N LYS A 205 6.50 29.51 10.21
CA LYS A 205 5.16 29.07 10.61
C LYS A 205 5.22 27.60 10.99
N ILE A 206 4.98 27.30 12.27
CA ILE A 206 4.88 25.91 12.75
C ILE A 206 3.48 25.37 12.37
N SER A 207 3.34 24.05 12.25
CA SER A 207 2.05 23.37 12.05
C SER A 207 1.01 23.67 13.15
N SER A 208 1.44 24.17 14.31
CA SER A 208 0.59 24.66 15.40
C SER A 208 -0.01 26.05 15.16
N GLY A 209 0.37 26.74 14.08
CA GLY A 209 -0.08 28.09 13.77
C GLY A 209 0.71 29.22 14.45
N ILE A 210 1.73 28.87 15.25
CA ILE A 210 2.62 29.84 15.90
C ILE A 210 3.66 30.33 14.89
N GLU A 211 3.88 31.65 14.86
CA GLU A 211 4.91 32.30 14.06
C GLU A 211 6.17 32.54 14.92
N LEU A 212 7.31 32.01 14.50
CA LEU A 212 8.61 32.18 15.15
C LEU A 212 9.49 33.10 14.32
N PHE A 213 10.13 34.08 14.97
CA PHE A 213 11.09 34.98 14.35
C PHE A 213 12.50 34.43 14.57
N VAL A 214 13.18 34.06 13.47
CA VAL A 214 14.53 33.52 13.51
C VAL A 214 15.47 34.46 12.74
N PRO A 215 16.62 34.87 13.32
CA PRO A 215 17.58 35.71 12.62
C PRO A 215 18.09 35.02 11.36
N ASN A 216 18.43 35.80 10.33
CA ASN A 216 19.10 35.25 9.17
C ASN A 216 20.52 34.81 9.52
N THR A 217 20.84 33.56 9.21
CA THR A 217 22.20 33.04 9.40
C THR A 217 23.01 33.10 8.10
N ILE A 218 24.29 33.43 8.23
CA ILE A 218 25.27 33.40 7.14
C ILE A 218 26.26 32.26 7.37
N ARG A 219 26.45 31.42 6.36
CA ARG A 219 27.55 30.47 6.29
C ARG A 219 28.85 31.19 5.92
N ASN A 220 29.88 31.01 6.72
CA ASN A 220 31.20 31.57 6.52
C ASN A 220 31.92 30.93 5.31
N MET A 221 31.55 29.71 4.94
CA MET A 221 32.20 28.92 3.89
C MET A 221 31.20 28.39 2.86
N GLY A 222 31.72 28.01 1.69
CA GLY A 222 30.93 27.35 0.64
C GLY A 222 30.53 25.93 1.01
N ALA A 223 29.43 25.43 0.42
CA ALA A 223 28.89 24.11 0.71
C ALA A 223 29.93 22.97 0.55
N THR A 224 30.76 23.02 -0.49
CA THR A 224 31.81 22.02 -0.74
C THR A 224 32.83 21.99 0.40
N SER A 225 33.34 23.17 0.80
CA SER A 225 34.32 23.28 1.89
C SER A 225 33.75 22.82 3.22
N ILE A 226 32.47 23.10 3.51
CA ILE A 226 31.79 22.63 4.72
C ILE A 226 31.73 21.10 4.74
N VAL A 227 31.35 20.47 3.63
CA VAL A 227 31.29 19.00 3.53
C VAL A 227 32.67 18.37 3.72
N ASP A 228 33.70 18.93 3.07
CA ASP A 228 35.05 18.38 3.20
C ASP A 228 35.61 18.55 4.63
N GLN A 229 35.37 19.70 5.27
CA GLN A 229 35.73 19.92 6.69
C GLN A 229 34.99 18.97 7.63
N TYR A 230 33.70 18.76 7.41
CA TYR A 230 32.91 17.83 8.23
C TYR A 230 33.46 16.40 8.14
N LEU A 231 33.80 15.95 6.93
CA LEU A 231 34.37 14.61 6.74
C LEU A 231 35.76 14.47 7.37
N LEU A 232 36.57 15.53 7.37
CA LEU A 232 37.84 15.56 8.09
C LEU A 232 37.60 15.52 9.60
N TYR A 233 36.67 16.33 10.11
CA TYR A 233 36.27 16.35 11.52
C TYR A 233 35.80 14.97 11.99
N CYS A 234 34.93 14.28 11.24
CA CYS A 234 34.49 12.93 11.58
C CYS A 234 35.65 11.93 11.61
N LYS A 235 36.61 12.02 10.68
CA LYS A 235 37.78 11.15 10.65
C LYS A 235 38.71 11.36 11.85
N GLU A 236 38.87 12.61 12.29
CA GLU A 236 39.81 12.97 13.35
C GLU A 236 39.22 12.81 14.76
N MET A 237 37.96 13.21 14.95
CA MET A 237 37.34 13.34 16.27
C MET A 237 36.36 12.23 16.60
N CYS A 238 35.87 11.49 15.60
CA CYS A 238 34.79 10.51 15.78
C CYS A 238 35.12 9.18 15.08
N SER A 239 36.10 8.44 15.58
CA SER A 239 36.56 7.18 14.99
C SER A 239 35.47 6.09 14.91
N ASP A 240 34.48 6.13 15.79
CA ASP A 240 33.39 5.15 15.84
C ASP A 240 32.10 5.60 15.12
N PHE A 241 32.10 6.79 14.52
CA PHE A 241 30.91 7.38 13.90
C PHE A 241 30.96 7.33 12.37
N GLU A 242 30.04 6.60 11.76
CA GLU A 242 29.90 6.58 10.31
C GLU A 242 29.13 7.82 9.83
N SER A 243 29.83 8.70 9.11
CA SER A 243 29.22 9.91 8.55
C SER A 243 28.32 9.60 7.35
N LEU A 244 27.30 10.43 7.12
CA LEU A 244 26.49 10.39 5.89
C LEU A 244 27.34 10.57 4.62
N GLY A 245 26.88 9.97 3.53
CA GLY A 245 27.48 10.15 2.22
C GLY A 245 27.41 11.61 1.73
N LYS A 246 28.39 12.02 0.91
CA LYS A 246 28.49 13.40 0.38
C LYS A 246 27.19 13.92 -0.24
N SER A 247 26.49 13.08 -1.02
CA SER A 247 25.21 13.46 -1.64
C SER A 247 24.15 13.86 -0.61
N SER A 248 23.97 13.07 0.45
CA SER A 248 23.05 13.37 1.55
C SER A 248 23.43 14.65 2.29
N LEU A 249 24.73 14.86 2.55
CA LEU A 249 25.21 16.09 3.18
C LEU A 249 24.89 17.34 2.34
N PHE A 250 25.06 17.26 1.02
CA PHE A 250 24.67 18.34 0.11
C PHE A 250 23.16 18.58 0.10
N THR A 251 22.34 17.52 0.11
CA THR A 251 20.87 17.65 0.22
C THR A 251 20.45 18.33 1.51
N ILE A 252 21.10 18.02 2.63
CA ILE A 252 20.86 18.69 3.92
C ILE A 252 21.22 20.18 3.82
N LEU A 253 22.38 20.51 3.23
CA LEU A 253 22.79 21.91 3.04
C LEU A 253 21.86 22.71 2.12
N GLU A 254 21.26 22.05 1.11
CA GLU A 254 20.28 22.64 0.20
C GLU A 254 18.92 22.87 0.86
N THR A 255 18.51 21.96 1.74
CA THR A 255 17.27 22.07 2.53
C THR A 255 17.41 23.18 3.59
N CYS A 256 18.54 23.20 4.30
CA CYS A 256 18.88 24.22 5.28
C CYS A 256 19.46 25.47 4.58
N LYS A 257 18.63 26.26 3.90
CA LYS A 257 19.12 27.44 3.15
C LYS A 257 19.64 28.56 4.06
N ALA A 258 20.94 28.81 4.00
CA ALA A 258 21.61 29.95 4.61
C ALA A 258 22.27 30.82 3.53
N SER A 259 22.41 32.12 3.81
CA SER A 259 23.16 33.01 2.91
C SER A 259 24.65 32.62 2.99
N THR A 260 25.36 32.61 1.86
CA THR A 260 26.80 32.36 1.86
C THR A 260 27.55 33.68 1.86
N ARG A 261 28.53 33.81 2.76
CA ARG A 261 29.42 34.97 2.78
C ARG A 261 30.31 34.93 1.54
N LYS A 262 30.14 35.89 0.64
CA LYS A 262 30.91 35.96 -0.62
C LYS A 262 32.34 36.49 -0.43
N SER A 263 32.66 37.11 0.71
CA SER A 263 34.05 37.44 1.09
C SER A 263 34.25 37.45 2.61
N LEU A 264 35.24 36.69 3.08
CA LEU A 264 35.71 36.70 4.46
C LEU A 264 36.81 37.76 4.69
N GLN A 265 37.52 38.14 3.64
CA GLN A 265 38.53 39.18 3.65
C GLN A 265 38.21 40.18 2.55
N GLY A 266 38.03 41.44 2.93
CA GLY A 266 38.23 42.51 1.98
C GLY A 266 39.68 42.42 1.53
N ILE A 267 39.91 42.30 0.22
CA ILE A 267 41.22 42.56 -0.42
C ILE A 267 41.82 43.90 0.10
N ASN A 268 40.96 44.78 0.59
CA ASN A 268 41.28 46.04 1.22
C ASN A 268 41.99 45.94 2.59
N TYR A 269 42.09 44.79 3.27
CA TYR A 269 42.83 44.74 4.54
C TYR A 269 44.34 44.87 4.27
N PHE A 270 44.88 44.07 3.34
CA PHE A 270 46.28 44.19 2.93
C PHE A 270 46.57 45.54 2.27
N ALA A 271 45.63 46.07 1.48
CA ALA A 271 45.79 47.39 0.89
C ALA A 271 45.73 48.51 1.94
N ALA A 272 44.84 48.43 2.94
CA ALA A 272 44.76 49.40 4.03
C ALA A 272 45.98 49.32 4.96
N GLU A 273 46.43 48.11 5.31
CA GLU A 273 47.62 47.87 6.12
C GLU A 273 48.89 48.34 5.40
N ALA A 274 48.98 48.12 4.08
CA ALA A 274 50.06 48.67 3.28
C ALA A 274 50.05 50.21 3.27
N VAL A 275 48.88 50.83 3.08
CA VAL A 275 48.72 52.29 3.13
C VAL A 275 49.12 52.85 4.50
N GLU A 276 48.71 52.20 5.59
CA GLU A 276 49.08 52.59 6.95
C GLU A 276 50.59 52.49 7.20
N ALA A 277 51.24 51.42 6.71
CA ALA A 277 52.69 51.27 6.78
C ALA A 277 53.44 52.36 6.00
N PHE A 278 52.97 52.71 4.79
CA PHE A 278 53.55 53.79 4.00
C PHE A 278 53.39 55.16 4.68
N ASP A 279 52.23 55.43 5.28
CA ASP A 279 51.99 56.66 6.03
C ASP A 279 52.85 56.72 7.30
N GLY A 280 53.10 55.59 7.97
CA GLY A 280 54.03 55.47 9.09
C GLY A 280 55.47 55.81 8.73
N ILE A 281 55.99 55.26 7.61
CA ILE A 281 57.35 55.57 7.12
C ILE A 281 57.46 57.05 6.75
N ARG A 282 56.44 57.59 6.08
CA ARG A 282 56.40 59.02 5.75
C ARG A 282 56.50 59.89 7.00
N LYS A 283 55.72 59.57 8.04
CA LYS A 283 55.73 60.31 9.31
C LYS A 283 57.10 60.23 10.00
N MET A 284 57.74 59.06 10.01
CA MET A 284 59.10 58.90 10.57
C MET A 284 60.15 59.73 9.82
N ILE A 285 60.02 59.91 8.50
CA ILE A 285 60.91 60.75 7.69
C ILE A 285 60.66 62.23 7.98
N GLU A 286 59.39 62.64 8.11
CA GLU A 286 58.99 64.00 8.47
C GLU A 286 59.43 64.38 9.90
N ASP A 287 59.39 63.42 10.83
CA ASP A 287 59.83 63.62 12.23
C ASP A 287 61.37 63.68 12.37
N LYS A 288 62.13 63.06 11.46
CA LYS A 288 63.60 62.95 11.55
C LYS A 288 64.37 64.06 10.84
N ASP A 289 63.80 64.76 9.85
CA ASP A 289 64.56 65.73 9.05
C ASP A 289 63.99 67.15 9.04
N ALA A 290 64.82 68.06 9.56
CA ALA A 290 64.85 69.46 9.20
C ALA A 290 65.32 69.62 7.74
N VAL A 291 64.37 69.73 6.80
CA VAL A 291 64.51 70.30 5.44
C VAL A 291 65.82 69.95 4.68
N SER A 292 65.99 68.68 4.31
CA SER A 292 66.89 68.26 3.23
C SER A 292 66.12 68.10 1.91
N SER A 293 66.77 68.39 0.78
CA SER A 293 66.21 68.17 -0.57
C SER A 293 66.01 66.68 -0.88
N GLU A 294 66.72 65.79 -0.17
CA GLU A 294 66.64 64.34 -0.33
C GLU A 294 65.40 63.75 0.36
N SER A 295 65.02 64.26 1.52
CA SER A 295 63.81 63.84 2.26
C SER A 295 62.55 64.16 1.45
N LYS A 296 62.53 65.28 0.73
CA LYS A 296 61.44 65.64 -0.21
C LYS A 296 61.34 64.65 -1.39
N ARG A 297 62.48 64.25 -1.96
CA ARG A 297 62.54 63.24 -3.03
C ARG A 297 62.04 61.87 -2.54
N LEU A 298 62.40 61.48 -1.33
CA LEU A 298 61.96 60.24 -0.69
C LEU A 298 60.44 60.22 -0.46
N ILE A 299 59.87 61.32 0.05
CA ILE A 299 58.41 61.46 0.24
C ILE A 299 57.67 61.38 -1.10
N ASP A 300 58.17 62.03 -2.16
CA ASP A 300 57.53 61.97 -3.48
C ASP A 300 57.66 60.60 -4.15
N ASN A 301 58.73 59.84 -3.86
CA ASN A 301 58.86 58.44 -4.29
C ASN A 301 57.87 57.54 -3.55
N LEU A 302 57.71 57.72 -2.23
CA LEU A 302 56.74 56.97 -1.42
C LEU A 302 55.29 57.25 -1.87
N LYS A 303 54.95 58.50 -2.19
CA LYS A 303 53.64 58.86 -2.75
C LYS A 303 53.37 58.17 -4.08
N ARG A 304 54.39 58.05 -4.95
CA ARG A 304 54.25 57.35 -6.23
C ARG A 304 54.11 55.85 -6.04
N ALA A 305 54.90 55.26 -5.14
CA ALA A 305 54.84 53.83 -4.81
C ALA A 305 53.49 53.42 -4.21
N ARG A 306 52.79 54.32 -3.49
CA ARG A 306 51.46 54.07 -2.93
C ARG A 306 50.37 53.77 -3.98
N PHE A 307 50.56 54.17 -5.23
CA PHE A 307 49.59 53.98 -6.31
C PHE A 307 49.91 52.79 -7.23
N TYR A 308 51.00 52.06 -6.96
CA TYR A 308 51.37 50.82 -7.63
C TYR A 308 51.10 49.63 -6.72
#